data_AF-A0A023FCA1-F1
#
_entry.id   AF-A0A023FCA1-F1
#
_cell.length_a   1.000
_cell.length_b   1.000
_cell.length_c   1.000
_cell.angle_alpha   90.00
_cell.angle_beta   90.00
_cell.angle_gamma   90.00
#
_symmetry.space_group_name_H-M   'P 1'
#
loop_
_entity.id
_entity.type
_entity.pdbx_description
1 polymer ?
#
loop_
_entity_poly.entity_id
_entity_poly.type
_entity_poly.pdbx_seq_one_letter_code
_entity_poly.pdbx_strand_id
1 'polypeptide(L)'
;WGHHISYSTCYAHDQFYNPGRKTSGGHRFCGLHCTGQLRNTSTTDESVHRYRKQRHCSHILRRKNLVTPFYTNRSSSFVPTGELALKKFVEGGYNGTIGNDVLQGWGRTSSLTVPIVAITSSENMFPPHSQWQGLWGLAFPPLTKEQSFMDALSSQTGITHYVLSFCKQNETDSAQSSGVLTFNGKIPEGTIFTSVYIPAYFAVYVSNIKLGAREWPGSCSELNEKPVIVDSGTTDLKVPQVVFDWMFDALCEHAAYNFSREENAVYCLEDGFLKADLPTLEIFLPDASGKIFSLKVPPAVLFQEVSLKRGDHGCFRLGVGALPKDFLIGYSILKGLTTVFDLGNKRVGFSPLHCDADDVIVKYAGKNYTGDSCDWNFPPLDTGRTWGVFLYIIVATCLLCGLPFLIVGLLRLRKKIQIYRGRTVSDRDGLIEI
;
A
#
# COMPACT_ATOMS: atom_id res chain seq x y z
N TRP A 1 -12.23 -18.04 -19.76
CA TRP A 1 -11.19 -18.03 -18.72
C TRP A 1 -11.40 -16.80 -17.86
N GLY A 2 -12.36 -16.90 -16.95
CA GLY A 2 -12.73 -15.85 -16.01
C GLY A 2 -13.22 -16.56 -14.77
N HIS A 3 -12.52 -16.36 -13.65
CA HIS A 3 -12.97 -16.86 -12.36
C HIS A 3 -13.71 -15.73 -11.65
N HIS A 4 -15.04 -15.87 -11.61
CA HIS A 4 -15.89 -15.16 -10.66
C HIS A 4 -15.59 -15.68 -9.25
N ILE A 5 -15.18 -14.78 -8.36
CA ILE A 5 -15.16 -15.04 -6.91
C ILE A 5 -16.53 -14.60 -6.38
N SER A 6 -17.31 -15.58 -5.93
CA SER A 6 -18.60 -15.37 -5.26
C SER A 6 -18.35 -15.23 -3.75
N TYR A 7 -18.83 -14.14 -3.16
CA TYR A 7 -18.83 -13.98 -1.71
C TYR A 7 -19.95 -14.84 -1.10
N SER A 8 -19.59 -15.93 -0.42
CA SER A 8 -20.51 -16.67 0.45
C SER A 8 -20.56 -16.01 1.83
N THR A 9 -21.72 -15.46 2.17
CA THR A 9 -22.06 -15.01 3.52
C THR A 9 -22.37 -16.22 4.41
N CYS A 10 -21.59 -16.42 5.46
CA CYS A 10 -21.89 -17.43 6.48
C CYS A 10 -22.81 -16.83 7.56
N TYR A 11 -24.00 -17.40 7.71
CA TYR A 11 -24.84 -17.21 8.90
C TYR A 11 -24.42 -18.23 9.96
N ALA A 12 -24.19 -17.79 11.19
CA ALA A 12 -23.99 -18.66 12.34
C ALA A 12 -25.34 -19.15 12.86
N HIS A 13 -25.50 -20.47 12.96
CA HIS A 13 -26.60 -21.11 13.68
C HIS A 13 -26.14 -21.37 15.13
N ASP A 14 -26.86 -20.82 16.10
CA ASP A 14 -26.72 -21.19 17.52
C ASP A 14 -27.14 -22.65 17.72
N GLN A 15 -26.27 -23.47 18.30
CA GLN A 15 -26.66 -24.72 18.93
C GLN A 15 -26.13 -24.80 20.37
N PHE A 16 -27.06 -25.14 21.26
CA PHE A 16 -26.93 -25.23 22.70
C PHE A 16 -25.88 -26.25 23.17
N TYR A 17 -25.24 -25.89 24.27
CA TYR A 17 -24.23 -26.64 25.02
C TYR A 17 -24.82 -27.84 25.80
N ASN A 18 -24.06 -28.93 25.95
CA ASN A 18 -24.26 -29.97 26.97
C ASN A 18 -22.88 -30.45 27.48
N PRO A 19 -22.60 -30.49 28.81
CA PRO A 19 -21.24 -30.62 29.31
C PRO A 19 -20.80 -32.07 29.56
N GLY A 20 -19.53 -32.36 29.28
CA GLY A 20 -18.75 -33.34 30.06
C GLY A 20 -17.88 -34.31 29.27
N ARG A 21 -16.55 -34.11 29.32
CA ARG A 21 -15.56 -35.12 29.79
C ARG A 21 -14.12 -34.60 29.66
N LYS A 22 -13.36 -34.77 30.73
CA LYS A 22 -11.88 -34.66 30.78
C LYS A 22 -11.25 -35.90 30.15
N THR A 23 -10.17 -35.72 29.38
CA THR A 23 -8.98 -36.61 29.38
C THR A 23 -7.74 -35.87 28.85
N SER A 24 -6.61 -36.28 29.41
CA SER A 24 -5.24 -35.77 29.34
C SER A 24 -4.41 -36.24 28.13
N GLY A 25 -3.45 -35.42 27.71
CA GLY A 25 -2.11 -35.86 27.29
C GLY A 25 -1.79 -35.95 25.79
N GLY A 26 -0.83 -35.13 25.35
CA GLY A 26 0.24 -35.55 24.44
C GLY A 26 0.08 -35.35 22.92
N HIS A 27 0.98 -34.50 22.38
CA HIS A 27 1.38 -34.31 20.97
C HIS A 27 0.50 -33.43 20.06
N ARG A 28 0.97 -32.20 19.80
CA ARG A 28 0.44 -31.29 18.78
C ARG A 28 1.03 -31.67 17.42
N PHE A 29 0.20 -32.22 16.55
CA PHE A 29 0.41 -32.19 15.11
C PHE A 29 -0.60 -31.21 14.49
N CYS A 30 -0.10 -30.26 13.69
CA CYS A 30 -0.94 -29.45 12.82
C CYS A 30 -1.40 -30.32 11.64
N GLY A 31 -2.69 -30.61 11.56
CA GLY A 31 -3.29 -31.36 10.44
C GLY A 31 -4.75 -30.97 10.23
N LEU A 32 -5.08 -30.59 9.01
CA LEU A 32 -6.44 -30.35 8.51
C LEU A 32 -7.25 -31.67 8.52
N HIS A 33 -8.52 -31.62 8.93
CA HIS A 33 -9.50 -32.64 8.58
C HIS A 33 -10.87 -32.01 8.31
N CYS A 34 -11.28 -32.02 7.04
CA CYS A 34 -12.65 -31.80 6.60
C CYS A 34 -13.32 -33.15 6.41
N THR A 35 -14.42 -33.43 7.12
CA THR A 35 -15.36 -34.50 6.76
C THR A 35 -16.79 -34.05 7.06
N GLY A 36 -17.53 -33.66 6.02
CA GLY A 36 -18.97 -33.53 6.04
C GLY A 36 -19.60 -34.71 5.32
N GLN A 37 -20.22 -35.63 6.07
CA GLN A 37 -20.96 -36.76 5.53
C GLN A 37 -22.45 -36.38 5.50
N LEU A 38 -23.02 -36.30 4.29
CA LEU A 38 -24.45 -36.10 4.07
C LEU A 38 -25.24 -37.34 4.54
N ARG A 39 -26.24 -37.13 5.41
CA ARG A 39 -27.35 -38.08 5.60
C ARG A 39 -28.68 -37.36 5.38
N ASN A 40 -29.36 -37.79 4.33
CA ASN A 40 -30.79 -37.60 4.10
C ASN A 40 -31.59 -38.42 5.10
N THR A 41 -32.54 -37.81 5.79
CA THR A 41 -33.81 -38.45 6.14
C THR A 41 -34.93 -37.40 6.20
N SER A 42 -35.89 -37.57 5.30
CA SER A 42 -37.23 -36.98 5.33
C SER A 42 -38.08 -37.55 6.46
N THR A 43 -38.91 -36.73 7.11
CA THR A 43 -40.36 -36.98 7.35
C THR A 43 -41.02 -35.81 8.08
N THR A 44 -42.22 -35.47 7.58
CA THR A 44 -43.44 -34.84 8.15
C THR A 44 -43.57 -34.91 9.69
N ASP A 45 -44.24 -34.03 10.46
CA ASP A 45 -45.52 -33.32 10.26
C ASP A 45 -45.76 -32.26 11.39
N GLU A 46 -46.72 -31.36 11.16
CA GLU A 46 -47.56 -30.58 12.10
C GLU A 46 -47.08 -30.15 13.52
N SER A 47 -47.08 -28.83 13.78
CA SER A 47 -48.10 -28.21 14.66
C SER A 47 -47.86 -26.71 14.90
N VAL A 48 -48.93 -25.97 14.65
CA VAL A 48 -49.11 -24.53 14.87
C VAL A 48 -49.29 -24.27 16.37
N HIS A 49 -48.50 -23.39 17.00
CA HIS A 49 -49.00 -22.48 18.05
C HIS A 49 -48.03 -21.33 18.41
N ARG A 50 -48.55 -20.10 18.23
CA ARG A 50 -48.27 -18.83 18.93
C ARG A 50 -46.86 -18.58 19.46
N TYR A 51 -46.15 -17.64 18.85
CA TYR A 51 -45.51 -16.56 19.62
C TYR A 51 -45.74 -15.20 18.95
N ARG A 52 -46.33 -14.30 19.74
CA ARG A 52 -46.73 -12.93 19.41
C ARG A 52 -45.57 -12.02 19.77
N LYS A 53 -45.18 -11.14 18.84
CA LYS A 53 -44.50 -9.85 19.06
C LYS A 53 -43.37 -9.79 20.10
N GLN A 54 -42.13 -9.78 19.60
CA GLN A 54 -41.12 -8.82 20.04
C GLN A 54 -40.43 -8.25 18.80
N ARG A 55 -41.06 -7.22 18.22
CA ARG A 55 -40.34 -6.30 17.32
C ARG A 55 -39.45 -5.45 18.22
N HIS A 56 -38.24 -5.91 18.50
CA HIS A 56 -37.17 -5.00 18.86
C HIS A 56 -36.70 -4.35 17.55
N CYS A 57 -37.11 -3.11 17.35
CA CYS A 57 -36.48 -2.24 16.36
C CYS A 57 -35.02 -2.06 16.75
N SER A 58 -34.14 -2.91 16.23
CA SER A 58 -32.76 -2.50 16.02
C SER A 58 -32.78 -1.43 14.92
N HIS A 59 -32.81 -0.16 15.34
CA HIS A 59 -32.42 0.94 14.48
C HIS A 59 -30.93 0.74 14.14
N ILE A 60 -30.65 -0.14 13.18
CA ILE A 60 -29.42 -0.03 12.39
C ILE A 60 -29.56 1.32 11.70
N LEU A 61 -28.89 2.33 12.24
CA LEU A 61 -28.60 3.56 11.52
C LEU A 61 -27.91 3.13 10.21
N ARG A 62 -28.69 2.97 9.14
CA ARG A 62 -28.17 2.91 7.78
C ARG A 62 -27.52 4.27 7.52
N ARG A 63 -26.26 4.41 7.91
CA ARG A 63 -25.41 5.52 7.48
C ARG A 63 -25.35 5.41 5.96
N LYS A 64 -26.15 6.23 5.27
CA LYS A 64 -26.09 6.36 3.82
C LYS A 64 -24.66 6.76 3.46
N ASN A 65 -24.12 6.20 2.39
CA ASN A 65 -22.89 6.73 1.80
C ASN A 65 -23.13 8.23 1.53
N LEU A 66 -22.31 9.09 2.11
CA LEU A 66 -22.32 10.51 1.77
C LEU A 66 -21.71 10.62 0.38
N VAL A 67 -22.55 10.70 -0.65
CA VAL A 67 -22.12 10.87 -2.04
C VAL A 67 -22.37 12.33 -2.41
N THR A 68 -21.34 13.15 -2.27
CA THR A 68 -21.33 14.53 -2.75
C THR A 68 -20.10 14.71 -3.64
N PRO A 69 -20.19 14.35 -4.93
CA PRO A 69 -19.06 14.47 -5.83
C PRO A 69 -18.80 15.94 -6.17
N PHE A 70 -17.58 16.22 -6.63
CA PHE A 70 -17.25 17.52 -7.17
C PHE A 70 -17.85 17.70 -8.57
N TYR A 71 -18.69 18.72 -8.75
CA TYR A 71 -19.33 19.05 -10.03
C TYR A 71 -18.56 20.18 -10.71
N THR A 72 -17.70 19.82 -11.66
CA THR A 72 -16.84 20.78 -12.40
C THR A 72 -17.63 21.90 -13.06
N ASN A 73 -18.82 21.62 -13.61
CA ASN A 73 -19.70 22.59 -14.25
C ASN A 73 -20.35 23.60 -13.29
N ARG A 74 -20.25 23.39 -11.97
CA ARG A 74 -20.76 24.31 -10.94
C ARG A 74 -19.67 25.21 -10.37
N SER A 75 -18.41 24.97 -10.72
CA SER A 75 -17.29 25.83 -10.33
C SER A 75 -17.00 26.82 -11.47
N SER A 76 -17.11 28.11 -11.18
CA SER A 76 -16.73 29.16 -12.13
C SER A 76 -15.21 29.32 -12.28
N SER A 77 -14.43 28.75 -11.36
CA SER A 77 -12.96 28.81 -11.36
C SER A 77 -12.30 27.54 -11.88
N PHE A 78 -13.07 26.48 -12.16
CA PHE A 78 -12.54 25.25 -12.73
C PHE A 78 -12.12 25.47 -14.19
N VAL A 79 -10.85 25.17 -14.46
CA VAL A 79 -10.25 25.24 -15.80
C VAL A 79 -9.81 23.83 -16.22
N PRO A 80 -10.49 23.17 -17.17
CA PRO A 80 -10.06 21.88 -17.68
C PRO A 80 -8.77 22.03 -18.50
N THR A 81 -7.87 21.05 -18.38
CA THR A 81 -6.66 20.97 -19.23
C THR A 81 -6.92 20.29 -20.58
N GLY A 82 -7.98 19.49 -20.66
CA GLY A 82 -8.26 18.60 -21.79
C GLY A 82 -7.58 17.23 -21.68
N GLU A 83 -6.76 17.01 -20.65
CA GLU A 83 -6.05 15.75 -20.43
C GLU A 83 -6.84 14.76 -19.55
N LEU A 84 -6.50 13.47 -19.71
CA LEU A 84 -7.10 12.37 -18.96
C LEU A 84 -6.09 11.79 -17.97
N ALA A 85 -6.55 11.54 -16.75
CA ALA A 85 -5.81 10.79 -15.75
C ALA A 85 -6.31 9.35 -15.71
N LEU A 86 -5.37 8.40 -15.76
CA LEU A 86 -5.60 6.97 -15.55
C LEU A 86 -4.64 6.48 -14.47
N LYS A 87 -5.17 5.98 -13.35
CA LYS A 87 -4.36 5.46 -12.25
C LYS A 87 -4.89 4.10 -11.78
N LYS A 88 -3.97 3.17 -11.55
CA LYS A 88 -4.23 1.89 -10.88
C LYS A 88 -3.42 1.82 -9.59
N PHE A 89 -4.05 1.33 -8.53
CA PHE A 89 -3.44 1.05 -7.24
C PHE A 89 -3.21 -0.46 -7.08
N VAL A 90 -2.66 -0.88 -5.93
CA VAL A 90 -2.59 -2.30 -5.56
C VAL A 90 -3.99 -2.91 -5.54
N GLU A 91 -4.96 -2.16 -5.02
CA GLU A 91 -6.38 -2.50 -5.07
C GLU A 91 -7.17 -1.33 -5.67
N GLY A 92 -7.79 -1.56 -6.82
CA GLY A 92 -8.64 -0.57 -7.49
C GLY A 92 -7.91 0.46 -8.37
N GLY A 93 -8.64 1.49 -8.78
CA GLY A 93 -8.14 2.54 -9.66
C GLY A 93 -9.21 3.53 -10.08
N TYR A 94 -8.80 4.54 -10.84
CA TYR A 94 -9.70 5.56 -11.36
C TYR A 94 -9.31 6.06 -12.75
N ASN A 95 -10.32 6.59 -13.43
CA ASN A 95 -10.20 7.45 -14.59
C ASN A 95 -10.82 8.80 -14.27
N GLY A 96 -10.25 9.87 -14.81
CA GLY A 96 -10.80 11.21 -14.64
C GLY A 96 -10.25 12.21 -15.62
N THR A 97 -10.77 13.43 -15.55
CA THR A 97 -10.27 14.57 -16.32
C THR A 97 -9.41 15.45 -15.42
N ILE A 98 -8.30 15.95 -15.96
CA ILE A 98 -7.39 16.83 -15.25
C ILE A 98 -7.86 18.28 -15.46
N GLY A 99 -7.92 19.05 -14.39
CA GLY A 99 -8.17 20.48 -14.43
C GLY A 99 -7.47 21.19 -13.27
N ASN A 100 -7.56 22.50 -13.25
CA ASN A 100 -7.16 23.32 -12.12
C ASN A 100 -8.39 23.99 -11.52
N ASP A 101 -8.45 24.10 -10.20
CA ASP A 101 -9.48 24.88 -9.53
C ASP A 101 -8.91 25.58 -8.29
N VAL A 102 -9.70 26.46 -7.68
CA VAL A 102 -9.33 27.25 -6.51
C VAL A 102 -9.85 26.59 -5.24
N LEU A 103 -8.91 26.18 -4.37
CA LEU A 103 -9.19 25.82 -3.00
C LEU A 103 -9.30 27.09 -2.15
N GLN A 104 -10.49 27.37 -1.62
CA GLN A 104 -10.74 28.54 -0.75
C GLN A 104 -10.45 28.23 0.72
N GLY A 105 -10.15 29.26 1.51
CA GLY A 105 -9.99 29.13 2.97
C GLY A 105 -8.69 28.45 3.40
N TRP A 106 -7.65 28.51 2.56
CA TRP A 106 -6.38 27.85 2.81
C TRP A 106 -5.42 28.70 3.66
N GLY A 107 -5.47 28.53 4.99
CA GLY A 107 -4.54 29.19 5.90
C GLY A 107 -4.64 30.72 5.85
N ARG A 108 -3.48 31.41 5.74
CA ARG A 108 -3.42 32.89 5.61
C ARG A 108 -3.66 33.39 4.19
N THR A 109 -3.53 32.53 3.20
CA THR A 109 -3.85 32.84 1.79
C THR A 109 -5.35 32.67 1.57
N SER A 110 -6.01 33.66 0.96
CA SER A 110 -7.46 33.58 0.70
C SER A 110 -7.85 32.44 -0.26
N SER A 111 -6.92 32.00 -1.11
CA SER A 111 -7.15 31.04 -2.19
C SER A 111 -5.84 30.39 -2.65
N LEU A 112 -5.90 29.10 -2.99
CA LEU A 112 -4.80 28.33 -3.60
C LEU A 112 -5.30 27.67 -4.89
N THR A 113 -4.66 27.93 -6.03
CA THR A 113 -5.00 27.24 -7.28
C THR A 113 -4.29 25.89 -7.31
N VAL A 114 -5.03 24.80 -7.48
CA VAL A 114 -4.50 23.44 -7.38
C VAL A 114 -4.95 22.57 -8.55
N PRO A 115 -4.09 21.62 -8.98
CA PRO A 115 -4.49 20.58 -9.91
C PRO A 115 -5.46 19.61 -9.22
N ILE A 116 -6.53 19.26 -9.93
CA ILE A 116 -7.57 18.33 -9.47
C ILE A 116 -7.84 17.33 -10.60
N VAL A 117 -7.94 16.06 -10.23
CA VAL A 117 -8.51 15.04 -11.09
C VAL A 117 -9.99 14.89 -10.76
N ALA A 118 -10.86 15.33 -11.66
CA ALA A 118 -12.29 15.06 -11.56
C ALA A 118 -12.55 13.62 -11.99
N ILE A 119 -12.64 12.72 -11.02
CA ILE A 119 -12.85 11.28 -11.24
C ILE A 119 -14.22 11.06 -11.89
N THR A 120 -14.22 10.43 -13.07
CA THR A 120 -15.43 10.12 -13.84
C THR A 120 -15.82 8.66 -13.75
N SER A 121 -14.85 7.77 -13.50
CA SER A 121 -15.10 6.38 -13.18
C SER A 121 -14.03 5.83 -12.24
N SER A 122 -14.40 4.83 -11.43
CA SER A 122 -13.49 4.19 -10.50
C SER A 122 -13.85 2.72 -10.31
N GLU A 123 -12.85 1.91 -10.01
CA GLU A 123 -12.99 0.50 -9.66
C GLU A 123 -12.43 0.30 -8.25
N ASN A 124 -13.23 -0.26 -7.34
CA ASN A 124 -12.84 -0.58 -5.95
C ASN A 124 -12.11 0.55 -5.18
N MET A 125 -12.30 1.80 -5.60
CA MET A 125 -11.65 2.96 -5.00
C MET A 125 -12.42 3.48 -3.78
N PHE A 126 -13.75 3.44 -3.81
CA PHE A 126 -14.60 3.97 -2.75
C PHE A 126 -15.33 2.82 -2.05
N PRO A 127 -14.81 2.31 -0.92
CA PRO A 127 -15.45 1.24 -0.18
C PRO A 127 -16.86 1.64 0.27
N PRO A 128 -17.79 0.66 0.39
CA PRO A 128 -19.09 0.92 1.01
C PRO A 128 -18.91 1.56 2.39
N HIS A 129 -19.73 2.57 2.70
CA HIS A 129 -19.72 3.32 3.96
C HIS A 129 -18.49 4.21 4.20
N SER A 130 -17.60 4.36 3.22
CA SER A 130 -16.56 5.40 3.27
C SER A 130 -17.19 6.78 3.51
N GLN A 131 -16.53 7.57 4.37
CA GLN A 131 -16.97 8.93 4.73
C GLN A 131 -16.22 10.00 3.91
N TRP A 132 -15.54 9.59 2.84
CA TRP A 132 -14.71 10.45 1.99
C TRP A 132 -15.06 10.23 0.51
N GLN A 133 -14.86 11.25 -0.31
CA GLN A 133 -15.28 11.29 -1.73
C GLN A 133 -14.11 11.53 -2.69
N GLY A 134 -12.88 11.55 -2.19
CA GLY A 134 -11.67 11.74 -2.99
C GLY A 134 -10.41 11.38 -2.23
N LEU A 135 -9.28 11.47 -2.91
CA LEU A 135 -7.95 11.24 -2.36
C LEU A 135 -7.12 12.51 -2.48
N TRP A 136 -6.21 12.71 -1.53
CA TRP A 136 -5.25 13.80 -1.55
C TRP A 136 -3.84 13.26 -1.61
N GLY A 137 -3.23 13.31 -2.80
CA GLY A 137 -1.84 12.92 -2.99
C GLY A 137 -0.89 13.99 -2.43
N LEU A 138 -0.14 13.66 -1.38
CA LEU A 138 0.81 14.55 -0.71
C LEU A 138 2.28 14.11 -0.84
N ALA A 139 2.53 13.11 -1.70
CA ALA A 139 3.86 12.64 -2.01
C ALA A 139 4.61 13.60 -2.95
N PHE A 140 5.81 13.21 -3.38
CA PHE A 140 6.63 14.03 -4.26
C PHE A 140 6.04 14.12 -5.68
N PRO A 141 6.45 15.14 -6.44
CA PRO A 141 5.94 15.43 -7.78
C PRO A 141 6.05 14.32 -8.84
N PRO A 142 7.12 13.50 -8.92
CA PRO A 142 7.34 12.67 -10.11
C PRO A 142 6.41 11.46 -10.22
N LEU A 143 5.42 11.32 -9.31
CA LEU A 143 4.35 10.33 -9.46
C LEU A 143 3.26 10.73 -10.46
N THR A 144 3.24 12.00 -10.88
CA THR A 144 2.31 12.55 -11.87
C THR A 144 3.08 13.25 -12.98
N LYS A 145 2.58 13.20 -14.22
CA LYS A 145 3.07 14.09 -15.29
C LYS A 145 2.68 15.54 -15.03
N GLU A 146 1.59 15.72 -14.29
CA GLU A 146 1.06 17.00 -13.84
C GLU A 146 1.78 17.52 -12.61
N GLN A 147 1.67 18.83 -12.40
CA GLN A 147 1.99 19.47 -11.13
C GLN A 147 1.27 18.74 -9.98
N SER A 148 1.96 18.48 -8.87
CA SER A 148 1.33 17.93 -7.67
C SER A 148 0.69 19.03 -6.81
N PHE A 149 -0.19 18.64 -5.87
CA PHE A 149 -0.71 19.59 -4.89
C PHE A 149 0.42 20.25 -4.09
N MET A 150 1.42 19.48 -3.67
CA MET A 150 2.55 20.01 -2.88
C MET A 150 3.41 20.99 -3.69
N ASP A 151 3.56 20.80 -5.00
CA ASP A 151 4.21 21.79 -5.87
C ASP A 151 3.41 23.08 -5.97
N ALA A 152 2.09 22.97 -6.17
CA ALA A 152 1.21 24.13 -6.23
C ALA A 152 1.26 24.90 -4.91
N LEU A 153 1.23 24.19 -3.78
CA LEU A 153 1.37 24.78 -2.44
C LEU A 153 2.73 25.46 -2.26
N SER A 154 3.83 24.77 -2.58
CA SER A 154 5.18 25.30 -2.42
C SER A 154 5.42 26.53 -3.29
N SER A 155 4.98 26.51 -4.55
CA SER A 155 5.19 27.62 -5.50
C SER A 155 4.39 28.87 -5.14
N GLN A 156 3.18 28.71 -4.58
CA GLN A 156 2.30 29.84 -4.24
C GLN A 156 2.49 30.37 -2.81
N THR A 157 2.99 29.54 -1.88
CA THR A 157 3.05 29.89 -0.44
C THR A 157 4.43 29.72 0.20
N GLY A 158 5.36 29.04 -0.46
CA GLY A 158 6.65 28.66 0.11
C GLY A 158 6.60 27.48 1.10
N ILE A 159 5.42 26.90 1.35
CA ILE A 159 5.26 25.78 2.29
C ILE A 159 5.76 24.48 1.63
N THR A 160 6.70 23.79 2.29
CA THR A 160 7.37 22.60 1.75
C THR A 160 7.24 21.37 2.64
N HIS A 161 6.52 21.46 3.76
CA HIS A 161 6.32 20.36 4.69
C HIS A 161 4.93 20.37 5.32
N TYR A 162 4.52 19.21 5.83
CA TYR A 162 3.33 19.04 6.64
C TYR A 162 3.56 18.07 7.80
N VAL A 163 2.75 18.19 8.83
CA VAL A 163 2.77 17.36 10.04
C VAL A 163 1.44 16.63 10.17
N LEU A 164 1.51 15.33 10.38
CA LEU A 164 0.36 14.45 10.59
C LEU A 164 0.42 13.89 12.02
N SER A 165 -0.64 14.11 12.79
CA SER A 165 -0.78 13.61 14.16
C SER A 165 -2.17 13.04 14.33
N PHE A 166 -2.31 11.81 14.85
CA PHE A 166 -3.62 11.17 15.04
C PHE A 166 -4.19 11.35 16.45
N CYS A 167 -3.75 12.38 17.17
CA CYS A 167 -4.29 12.73 18.47
C CYS A 167 -5.74 13.18 18.40
N LYS A 168 -6.56 12.67 19.32
CA LYS A 168 -7.85 13.25 19.63
C LYS A 168 -7.63 14.48 20.50
N GLN A 169 -8.08 15.66 20.07
CA GLN A 169 -8.14 16.82 20.95
C GLN A 169 -9.37 16.69 21.89
N ASN A 170 -9.22 17.12 23.14
CA ASN A 170 -10.26 17.05 24.17
C ASN A 170 -11.46 17.98 23.87
N GLU A 171 -12.63 17.36 23.69
CA GLU A 171 -13.92 17.61 24.38
C GLU A 171 -14.72 18.92 24.27
N THR A 172 -14.54 19.83 23.30
CA THR A 172 -15.55 20.91 23.09
C THR A 172 -16.24 20.94 21.72
N ASP A 173 -15.70 20.29 20.69
CA ASP A 173 -16.38 20.18 19.41
C ASP A 173 -16.91 18.78 19.17
N SER A 174 -18.22 18.68 19.11
CA SER A 174 -18.96 17.47 18.78
C SER A 174 -18.48 16.86 17.47
N ALA A 175 -18.26 15.53 17.49
CA ALA A 175 -17.94 14.61 16.40
C ALA A 175 -16.43 14.33 16.15
N GLN A 176 -15.94 13.28 16.82
CA GLN A 176 -15.09 12.25 16.19
C GLN A 176 -13.83 12.76 15.45
N SER A 177 -13.08 13.69 16.04
CA SER A 177 -11.74 14.03 15.53
C SER A 177 -10.83 12.81 15.62
N SER A 178 -10.31 12.35 14.48
CA SER A 178 -9.42 11.17 14.38
C SER A 178 -7.95 11.57 14.20
N GLY A 179 -7.64 12.87 14.17
CA GLY A 179 -6.29 13.40 13.93
C GLY A 179 -6.29 14.81 13.32
N VAL A 180 -5.09 15.35 13.12
CA VAL A 180 -4.78 16.69 12.61
C VAL A 180 -3.71 16.60 11.52
N LEU A 181 -3.99 17.20 10.37
CA LEU A 181 -3.03 17.45 9.29
C LEU A 181 -2.72 18.96 9.25
N THR A 182 -1.47 19.33 9.48
CA THR A 182 -1.03 20.73 9.52
C THR A 182 0.04 21.01 8.48
N PHE A 183 -0.28 21.86 7.50
CA PHE A 183 0.70 22.38 6.55
C PHE A 183 1.52 23.49 7.20
N ASN A 184 2.84 23.49 6.98
CA ASN A 184 3.77 24.38 7.69
C ASN A 184 3.66 24.27 9.22
N GLY A 185 3.30 23.10 9.74
CA GLY A 185 3.15 22.87 11.17
C GLY A 185 4.48 22.99 11.91
N LYS A 186 4.41 23.33 13.20
CA LYS A 186 5.57 23.28 14.09
C LYS A 186 6.08 21.84 14.16
N ILE A 187 7.35 21.65 13.86
CA ILE A 187 8.04 20.36 14.03
C ILE A 187 8.17 20.11 15.55
N PRO A 188 7.68 18.96 16.06
CA PRO A 188 7.83 18.63 17.48
C PRO A 188 9.30 18.59 17.92
N GLU A 189 9.55 18.93 19.18
CA GLU A 189 10.89 18.79 19.75
C GLU A 189 11.26 17.31 19.88
N GLY A 190 12.51 16.97 19.56
CA GLY A 190 12.99 15.59 19.59
C GLY A 190 12.57 14.72 18.39
N THR A 191 11.92 15.28 17.36
CA THR A 191 11.69 14.58 16.10
C THR A 191 13.01 14.07 15.50
N ILE A 192 13.10 12.78 15.24
CA ILE A 192 14.25 12.15 14.58
C ILE A 192 13.93 11.95 13.10
N PHE A 193 14.85 12.35 12.22
CA PHE A 193 14.65 12.33 10.77
C PHE A 193 15.44 11.21 10.09
N THR A 194 14.80 10.60 9.09
CA THR A 194 15.45 9.73 8.10
C THR A 194 15.34 10.36 6.71
N SER A 195 16.35 10.15 5.88
CA SER A 195 16.41 10.71 4.52
C SER A 195 15.48 9.98 3.56
N VAL A 196 14.86 10.73 2.66
CA VAL A 196 14.15 10.21 1.50
C VAL A 196 15.11 10.13 0.33
N TYR A 197 15.36 8.92 -0.18
CA TYR A 197 16.34 8.70 -1.26
C TYR A 197 15.73 8.62 -2.65
N ILE A 198 14.46 8.22 -2.77
CA ILE A 198 13.69 8.27 -4.00
C ILE A 198 12.58 9.31 -3.80
N PRO A 199 12.77 10.56 -4.26
CA PRO A 199 11.79 11.63 -4.12
C PRO A 199 10.66 11.48 -5.14
N ALA A 200 10.04 10.31 -5.17
CA ALA A 200 8.77 10.00 -5.81
C ALA A 200 7.75 9.64 -4.73
N TYR A 201 8.17 8.81 -3.79
CA TYR A 201 7.44 8.51 -2.56
C TYR A 201 8.22 9.05 -1.37
N PHE A 202 7.69 8.88 -0.16
CA PHE A 202 8.49 9.01 1.06
C PHE A 202 9.29 7.72 1.29
N ALA A 203 10.22 7.46 0.37
CA ALA A 203 11.04 6.26 0.32
C ALA A 203 12.19 6.35 1.34
N VAL A 204 12.08 5.57 2.41
CA VAL A 204 13.01 5.50 3.54
C VAL A 204 13.73 4.16 3.58
N TYR A 205 14.74 4.04 4.42
CA TYR A 205 15.57 2.85 4.53
C TYR A 205 15.30 2.13 5.85
N VAL A 206 15.16 0.80 5.81
CA VAL A 206 15.01 -0.03 7.02
C VAL A 206 16.23 -0.92 7.17
N SER A 207 17.05 -0.67 8.18
CA SER A 207 18.28 -1.44 8.41
C SER A 207 18.03 -2.79 9.07
N ASN A 208 17.00 -2.88 9.92
CA ASN A 208 16.61 -4.13 10.56
C ASN A 208 15.16 -4.07 11.07
N ILE A 209 14.61 -5.22 11.44
CA ILE A 209 13.34 -5.36 12.14
C ILE A 209 13.47 -6.41 13.24
N LYS A 210 12.82 -6.19 14.38
CA LYS A 210 12.86 -7.08 15.55
C LYS A 210 11.48 -7.24 16.13
N LEU A 211 11.10 -8.46 16.53
CA LEU A 211 9.84 -8.74 17.21
C LEU A 211 10.13 -9.44 18.55
N GLY A 212 9.87 -8.73 19.64
CA GLY A 212 10.22 -9.21 20.98
C GLY A 212 11.73 -9.39 21.12
N ALA A 213 12.19 -10.59 21.44
CA ALA A 213 13.62 -10.91 21.47
C ALA A 213 14.21 -11.30 20.10
N ARG A 214 13.37 -11.62 19.11
CA ARG A 214 13.83 -12.15 17.81
C ARG A 214 14.14 -11.02 16.84
N GLU A 215 15.38 -10.97 16.40
CA GLU A 215 15.85 -10.08 15.33
C GLU A 215 15.70 -10.81 13.99
N TRP A 216 15.38 -10.06 12.93
CA TRP A 216 15.27 -10.62 11.58
C TRP A 216 16.59 -11.26 11.16
N PRO A 217 16.60 -12.55 10.79
CA PRO A 217 17.83 -13.27 10.47
C PRO A 217 18.31 -13.04 9.04
N GLY A 218 17.47 -12.51 8.15
CA GLY A 218 17.82 -12.23 6.77
C GLY A 218 18.60 -10.93 6.63
N SER A 219 18.92 -10.59 5.39
CA SER A 219 19.63 -9.36 5.08
C SER A 219 18.69 -8.15 5.10
N CYS A 220 19.26 -6.97 5.36
CA CYS A 220 18.59 -5.69 5.12
C CYS A 220 18.28 -5.46 3.64
N SER A 221 19.02 -6.05 2.70
CA SER A 221 18.69 -5.98 1.27
C SER A 221 17.33 -6.61 0.96
N GLU A 222 16.93 -7.67 1.67
CA GLU A 222 15.59 -8.26 1.55
C GLU A 222 14.50 -7.35 2.10
N LEU A 223 14.79 -6.57 3.15
CA LEU A 223 13.85 -5.58 3.69
C LEU A 223 13.63 -4.40 2.73
N ASN A 224 14.60 -4.12 1.86
CA ASN A 224 14.62 -2.97 0.96
C ASN A 224 14.72 -3.39 -0.52
N GLU A 225 14.27 -4.61 -0.88
CA GLU A 225 14.30 -5.08 -2.27
C GLU A 225 13.50 -4.13 -3.18
N LYS A 226 12.41 -3.59 -2.62
CA LYS A 226 11.72 -2.40 -3.11
C LYS A 226 11.90 -1.25 -2.11
N PRO A 227 11.79 0.01 -2.57
CA PRO A 227 11.87 1.14 -1.67
C PRO A 227 10.83 1.00 -0.55
N VAL A 228 11.26 1.14 0.71
CA VAL A 228 10.34 1.16 1.84
C VAL A 228 9.60 2.49 1.84
N ILE A 229 8.27 2.48 1.79
CA ILE A 229 7.48 3.72 1.67
C ILE A 229 6.74 4.00 2.96
N VAL A 230 6.81 5.25 3.43
CA VAL A 230 5.92 5.77 4.48
C VAL A 230 4.63 6.26 3.82
N ASP A 231 3.50 5.60 4.08
CA ASP A 231 2.25 5.83 3.35
C ASP A 231 1.01 5.83 4.27
N SER A 232 0.42 7.00 4.49
CA SER A 232 -0.84 7.13 5.24
C SER A 232 -2.06 6.58 4.50
N GLY A 233 -1.96 6.35 3.18
CA GLY A 233 -3.03 5.76 2.36
C GLY A 233 -3.13 4.24 2.47
N THR A 234 -2.10 3.57 2.99
CA THR A 234 -2.10 2.13 3.25
C THR A 234 -2.50 1.88 4.71
N THR A 235 -3.49 1.02 4.95
CA THR A 235 -4.00 0.78 6.31
C THR A 235 -2.98 0.07 7.21
N ASP A 236 -2.39 -1.03 6.73
CA ASP A 236 -1.54 -1.92 7.53
C ASP A 236 -0.05 -1.67 7.29
N LEU A 237 0.77 -2.15 8.21
CA LEU A 237 2.18 -2.36 7.94
C LEU A 237 2.27 -3.49 6.92
N LYS A 238 2.67 -3.19 5.70
CA LYS A 238 2.95 -4.23 4.71
C LYS A 238 4.44 -4.55 4.73
N VAL A 239 4.78 -5.82 4.81
CA VAL A 239 6.18 -6.28 4.76
C VAL A 239 6.34 -7.33 3.67
N PRO A 240 7.57 -7.59 3.18
CA PRO A 240 7.81 -8.70 2.26
C PRO A 240 7.32 -10.03 2.86
N GLN A 241 6.81 -10.92 2.01
CA GLN A 241 6.20 -12.20 2.44
C GLN A 241 7.12 -12.99 3.38
N VAL A 242 8.42 -13.07 3.08
CA VAL A 242 9.41 -13.77 3.90
C VAL A 242 9.55 -13.18 5.31
N VAL A 243 9.40 -11.86 5.43
CA VAL A 243 9.42 -11.14 6.72
C VAL A 243 8.12 -11.38 7.47
N PHE A 244 6.98 -11.35 6.76
CA PHE A 244 5.68 -11.64 7.35
C PHE A 244 5.64 -13.04 7.96
N ASP A 245 6.10 -14.05 7.22
CA ASP A 245 6.13 -15.44 7.67
C ASP A 245 7.01 -15.59 8.93
N TRP A 246 8.19 -14.98 8.95
CA TRP A 246 9.06 -14.94 10.13
C TRP A 246 8.42 -14.21 11.32
N MET A 247 7.75 -13.07 11.09
CA MET A 247 7.03 -12.35 12.15
C MET A 247 5.94 -13.23 12.75
N PHE A 248 5.19 -13.96 11.91
CA PHE A 248 4.16 -14.89 12.37
C PHE A 248 4.71 -16.04 13.19
N ASP A 249 5.82 -16.64 12.76
CA ASP A 249 6.48 -17.70 13.52
C ASP A 249 6.97 -17.17 14.87
N ALA A 250 7.56 -15.97 14.91
CA ALA A 250 7.99 -15.32 16.14
C ALA A 250 6.82 -14.98 17.09
N LEU A 251 5.66 -14.56 16.56
CA LEU A 251 4.44 -14.34 17.34
C LEU A 251 3.92 -15.64 17.95
N CYS A 252 3.82 -16.70 17.15
CA CYS A 252 3.30 -18.00 17.59
C CYS A 252 4.17 -18.66 18.68
N GLU A 253 5.47 -18.36 18.73
CA GLU A 253 6.36 -18.84 19.80
C GLU A 253 6.10 -18.16 21.15
N HIS A 254 5.71 -16.88 21.13
CA HIS A 254 5.47 -16.09 22.35
C HIS A 254 4.02 -16.14 22.81
N ALA A 255 3.10 -16.47 21.91
CA ALA A 255 1.69 -16.28 22.16
C ALA A 255 1.05 -17.44 22.94
N ALA A 256 0.24 -17.07 23.93
CA ALA A 256 -0.81 -17.95 24.47
C ALA A 256 -1.91 -18.25 23.43
N TYR A 257 -1.84 -17.65 22.24
CA TYR A 257 -2.89 -17.62 21.23
C TYR A 257 -2.42 -18.27 19.92
N ASN A 258 -3.34 -18.96 19.26
CA ASN A 258 -3.09 -19.53 17.94
C ASN A 258 -3.43 -18.49 16.86
N PHE A 259 -2.41 -17.85 16.31
CA PHE A 259 -2.59 -16.84 15.27
C PHE A 259 -2.79 -17.49 13.89
N SER A 260 -3.73 -16.95 13.11
CA SER A 260 -3.95 -17.32 11.71
C SER A 260 -3.11 -16.44 10.79
N ARG A 261 -2.49 -17.06 9.78
CA ARG A 261 -1.77 -16.35 8.71
C ARG A 261 -2.72 -15.69 7.70
N GLU A 262 -4.02 -15.92 7.82
CA GLU A 262 -5.01 -15.27 6.98
C GLU A 262 -5.01 -13.76 7.20
N GLU A 263 -4.89 -13.02 6.11
CA GLU A 263 -5.02 -11.57 6.13
C GLU A 263 -6.43 -11.20 6.63
N ASN A 264 -6.50 -10.22 7.54
CA ASN A 264 -7.72 -9.81 8.23
C ASN A 264 -8.32 -10.83 9.20
N ALA A 265 -7.58 -11.85 9.63
CA ALA A 265 -7.99 -12.68 10.77
C ALA A 265 -8.30 -11.81 11.99
N VAL A 266 -9.49 -12.03 12.58
CA VAL A 266 -9.98 -11.32 13.77
C VAL A 266 -9.99 -12.27 14.97
N TYR A 267 -9.40 -11.82 16.06
CA TYR A 267 -9.27 -12.55 17.32
C TYR A 267 -10.29 -12.01 18.33
N CYS A 268 -11.35 -12.78 18.56
CA CYS A 268 -12.42 -12.51 19.53
C CYS A 268 -12.38 -13.58 20.64
N LEU A 269 -11.53 -13.36 21.65
CA LEU A 269 -11.30 -14.33 22.72
C LEU A 269 -12.28 -14.14 23.87
N GLU A 270 -12.81 -15.24 24.41
CA GLU A 270 -13.80 -15.23 25.49
C GLU A 270 -13.25 -14.68 26.80
N ASP A 271 -11.97 -14.91 27.10
CA ASP A 271 -11.29 -14.39 28.31
C ASP A 271 -10.64 -13.01 28.07
N GLY A 272 -10.89 -12.39 26.91
CA GLY A 272 -10.23 -11.17 26.47
C GLY A 272 -8.85 -11.40 25.85
N PHE A 273 -8.29 -10.32 25.27
CA PHE A 273 -7.03 -10.33 24.54
C PHE A 273 -5.95 -9.60 25.34
N LEU A 274 -4.99 -10.34 25.91
CA LEU A 274 -3.94 -9.80 26.77
C LEU A 274 -2.81 -9.21 25.91
N LYS A 275 -2.97 -7.95 25.53
CA LYS A 275 -1.98 -7.21 24.73
C LYS A 275 -0.61 -7.10 25.44
N ALA A 276 -0.59 -7.08 26.77
CA ALA A 276 0.63 -6.90 27.55
C ALA A 276 1.65 -8.04 27.38
N ASP A 277 1.18 -9.25 27.06
CA ASP A 277 2.04 -10.43 26.92
C ASP A 277 2.60 -10.61 25.50
N LEU A 278 2.18 -9.75 24.57
CA LEU A 278 2.59 -9.83 23.17
C LEU A 278 3.89 -9.06 22.93
N PRO A 279 4.72 -9.51 21.98
CA PRO A 279 5.99 -8.88 21.72
C PRO A 279 5.84 -7.50 21.09
N THR A 280 6.75 -6.59 21.44
CA THR A 280 6.90 -5.29 20.78
C THR A 280 7.61 -5.45 19.44
N LEU A 281 7.16 -4.75 18.41
CA LEU A 281 7.85 -4.66 17.13
C LEU A 281 8.80 -3.46 17.13
N GLU A 282 10.03 -3.62 16.67
CA GLU A 282 11.00 -2.53 16.49
C GLU A 282 11.45 -2.48 15.02
N ILE A 283 11.26 -1.33 14.37
CA ILE A 283 11.74 -1.06 13.01
C ILE A 283 12.91 -0.11 13.10
N PHE A 284 14.07 -0.48 12.56
CA PHE A 284 15.31 0.30 12.67
C PHE A 284 15.56 1.08 11.39
N LEU A 285 15.80 2.39 11.52
CA LEU A 285 16.07 3.29 10.40
C LEU A 285 17.34 4.11 10.68
N PRO A 286 18.17 4.38 9.65
CA PRO A 286 19.27 5.32 9.78
C PRO A 286 18.77 6.77 9.66
N ASP A 287 19.39 7.67 10.41
CA ASP A 287 19.34 9.11 10.12
C ASP A 287 20.33 9.50 9.02
N ALA A 288 20.36 10.79 8.64
CA ALA A 288 21.24 11.29 7.60
C ALA A 288 22.76 11.16 7.92
N SER A 289 23.11 10.97 9.20
CA SER A 289 24.49 10.70 9.64
C SER A 289 24.82 9.22 9.76
N GLY A 290 23.85 8.34 9.47
CA GLY A 290 23.96 6.90 9.63
C GLY A 290 23.72 6.40 11.06
N LYS A 291 23.34 7.26 12.03
CA LYS A 291 22.97 6.77 13.36
C LYS A 291 21.63 6.06 13.28
N ILE A 292 21.54 4.88 13.89
CA ILE A 292 20.31 4.09 13.88
C ILE A 292 19.39 4.53 15.01
N PHE A 293 18.14 4.81 14.66
CA PHE A 293 17.03 4.94 15.60
C PHE A 293 15.99 3.86 15.33
N SER A 294 15.15 3.56 16.32
CA SER A 294 14.05 2.61 16.18
C SER A 294 12.70 3.26 16.39
N LEU A 295 11.72 2.78 15.63
CA LEU A 295 10.31 2.92 15.89
C LEU A 295 9.87 1.68 16.66
N LYS A 296 9.69 1.82 17.97
CA LYS A 296 9.29 0.74 18.87
C LYS A 296 7.79 0.77 19.05
N VAL A 297 7.12 -0.12 18.35
CA VAL A 297 5.66 -0.24 18.17
C VAL A 297 5.10 -1.21 19.21
N PRO A 298 4.36 -0.73 20.23
CA PRO A 298 3.80 -1.58 21.26
C PRO A 298 2.68 -2.49 20.70
N PRO A 299 2.36 -3.60 21.36
CA PRO A 299 1.27 -4.49 20.95
C PRO A 299 -0.09 -3.79 20.80
N ALA A 300 -0.35 -2.76 21.60
CA ALA A 300 -1.58 -1.98 21.51
C ALA A 300 -1.73 -1.20 20.19
N VAL A 301 -0.61 -0.84 19.54
CA VAL A 301 -0.61 -0.24 18.20
C VAL A 301 -0.67 -1.33 17.13
N LEU A 302 0.12 -2.40 17.32
CA LEU A 302 0.26 -3.51 16.38
C LEU A 302 -1.04 -4.32 16.21
N PHE A 303 -1.81 -4.51 17.28
CA PHE A 303 -3.12 -5.17 17.27
C PHE A 303 -4.23 -4.12 17.32
N GLN A 304 -5.00 -4.04 16.24
CA GLN A 304 -6.05 -3.04 16.07
C GLN A 304 -7.39 -3.57 16.53
N GLU A 305 -8.07 -2.84 17.41
CA GLU A 305 -9.44 -3.16 17.78
C GLU A 305 -10.37 -2.96 16.58
N VAL A 306 -11.24 -3.94 16.35
CA VAL A 306 -12.31 -3.86 15.33
C VAL A 306 -13.65 -3.59 16.02
N SER A 307 -14.66 -3.16 15.25
CA SER A 307 -15.99 -2.86 15.81
C SER A 307 -16.76 -4.08 16.31
N LEU A 308 -16.26 -5.29 16.05
CA LEU A 308 -16.82 -6.55 16.54
C LEU A 308 -16.51 -6.71 18.04
N LYS A 309 -17.47 -7.26 18.78
CA LYS A 309 -17.33 -7.63 20.19
C LYS A 309 -17.85 -9.04 20.40
N ARG A 310 -17.28 -9.75 21.38
CA ARG A 310 -17.78 -11.04 21.87
C ARG A 310 -18.02 -10.92 23.38
N GLY A 311 -19.28 -10.87 23.79
CA GLY A 311 -19.63 -10.46 25.15
C GLY A 311 -19.16 -9.02 25.42
N ASP A 312 -18.45 -8.83 26.53
CA ASP A 312 -17.86 -7.53 26.91
C ASP A 312 -16.44 -7.32 26.35
N HIS A 313 -15.87 -8.31 25.66
CA HIS A 313 -14.51 -8.26 25.15
C HIS A 313 -14.44 -7.72 23.72
N GLY A 314 -13.51 -6.80 23.49
CA GLY A 314 -13.16 -6.30 22.18
C GLY A 314 -12.46 -7.36 21.34
N CYS A 315 -12.66 -7.29 20.02
CA CYS A 315 -11.96 -8.14 19.07
C CYS A 315 -10.80 -7.37 18.42
N PHE A 316 -9.73 -8.07 18.08
CA PHE A 316 -8.52 -7.45 17.54
C PHE A 316 -8.09 -8.11 16.24
N ARG A 317 -7.51 -7.34 15.32
CA ARG A 317 -6.81 -7.84 14.14
C ARG A 317 -5.34 -7.45 14.19
N LEU A 318 -4.47 -8.27 13.61
CA LEU A 318 -3.08 -7.88 13.42
C LEU A 318 -3.00 -6.79 12.34
N GLY A 319 -2.39 -5.66 12.67
CA GLY A 319 -2.20 -4.52 11.77
C GLY A 319 -1.01 -4.67 10.80
N VAL A 320 -0.70 -5.91 10.43
CA VAL A 320 0.41 -6.29 9.54
C VAL A 320 -0.15 -7.17 8.44
N GLY A 321 0.27 -6.93 7.20
CA GLY A 321 -0.03 -7.76 6.04
C GLY A 321 1.22 -8.07 5.23
N ALA A 322 1.11 -9.03 4.33
CA ALA A 322 2.18 -9.41 3.43
C ALA A 322 2.01 -8.77 2.05
N LEU A 323 3.13 -8.39 1.44
CA LEU A 323 3.23 -8.13 0.00
C LEU A 323 4.39 -8.98 -0.55
N PRO A 324 4.44 -9.27 -1.87
CA PRO A 324 5.49 -10.11 -2.42
C PRO A 324 6.90 -9.61 -2.10
N LYS A 325 7.12 -8.28 -2.19
CA LYS A 325 8.43 -7.63 -2.04
C LYS A 325 8.40 -6.25 -1.39
N ASP A 326 7.23 -5.62 -1.37
CA ASP A 326 7.09 -4.25 -0.90
C ASP A 326 7.05 -4.17 0.63
N PHE A 327 7.63 -3.09 1.15
CA PHE A 327 7.54 -2.72 2.56
C PHE A 327 6.88 -1.35 2.65
N LEU A 328 5.71 -1.27 3.29
CA LEU A 328 4.95 -0.03 3.46
C LEU A 328 4.69 0.21 4.95
N ILE A 329 5.22 1.31 5.49
CA ILE A 329 4.90 1.79 6.84
C ILE A 329 3.55 2.53 6.75
N GLY A 330 2.48 1.77 6.98
CA GLY A 330 1.10 2.23 6.85
C GLY A 330 0.55 2.96 8.08
N TYR A 331 -0.72 3.37 7.97
CA TYR A 331 -1.52 4.01 9.02
C TYR A 331 -1.47 3.27 10.37
N SER A 332 -1.44 1.94 10.37
CA SER A 332 -1.37 1.13 11.59
C SER A 332 -0.21 1.51 12.51
N ILE A 333 0.91 1.96 11.94
CA ILE A 333 2.08 2.43 12.67
C ILE A 333 2.01 3.95 12.86
N LEU A 334 1.66 4.67 11.80
CA LEU A 334 1.64 6.14 11.81
C LEU A 334 0.63 6.73 12.80
N LYS A 335 -0.46 6.01 13.10
CA LYS A 335 -1.45 6.43 14.10
C LYS A 335 -0.88 6.59 15.51
N GLY A 336 0.24 5.92 15.83
CA GLY A 336 0.91 6.03 17.13
C GLY A 336 2.08 7.02 17.13
N LEU A 337 2.20 7.84 16.09
CA LEU A 337 3.30 8.78 15.87
C LEU A 337 2.78 10.17 15.50
N THR A 338 3.53 11.21 15.86
CA THR A 338 3.51 12.46 15.10
C THR A 338 4.56 12.36 14.00
N THR A 339 4.11 12.41 12.74
CA THR A 339 4.94 12.21 11.54
C THR A 339 5.08 13.52 10.78
N VAL A 340 6.32 13.89 10.44
CA VAL A 340 6.66 15.09 9.67
C VAL A 340 7.10 14.68 8.28
N PHE A 341 6.41 15.16 7.26
CA PHE A 341 6.77 14.95 5.86
C PHE A 341 7.37 16.25 5.31
N ASP A 342 8.68 16.27 5.16
CA ASP A 342 9.46 17.45 4.78
C ASP A 342 10.03 17.24 3.37
N LEU A 343 9.26 17.67 2.37
CA LEU A 343 9.62 17.53 0.97
C LEU A 343 10.78 18.46 0.61
N GLY A 344 10.82 19.66 1.21
CA GLY A 344 11.87 20.66 0.99
C GLY A 344 13.26 20.14 1.33
N ASN A 345 13.37 19.37 2.42
CA ASN A 345 14.62 18.74 2.86
C ASN A 345 14.71 17.24 2.52
N LYS A 346 13.76 16.70 1.75
CA LYS A 346 13.69 15.29 1.34
C LYS A 346 13.90 14.34 2.52
N ARG A 347 13.08 14.46 3.55
CA ARG A 347 13.18 13.65 4.77
C ARG A 347 11.82 13.42 5.42
N VAL A 348 11.73 12.34 6.19
CA VAL A 348 10.58 12.05 7.06
C VAL A 348 11.04 12.05 8.49
N GLY A 349 10.29 12.74 9.35
CA GLY A 349 10.54 12.85 10.78
C GLY A 349 9.52 12.08 11.60
N PHE A 350 9.97 11.45 12.67
CA PHE A 350 9.12 10.74 13.61
C PHE A 350 9.32 11.25 15.03
N SER A 351 8.23 11.41 15.76
CA SER A 351 8.20 11.72 17.20
C SER A 351 7.03 11.00 17.85
N PRO A 352 7.09 10.71 19.17
CA PRO A 352 5.95 10.18 19.90
C PRO A 352 4.72 11.10 19.78
N LEU A 353 3.54 10.51 19.91
CA LEU A 353 2.27 11.20 19.70
C LEU A 353 1.88 12.08 20.92
N HIS A 354 2.35 11.72 22.12
CA HIS A 354 2.20 12.42 23.41
C HIS A 354 0.74 12.66 23.87
N CYS A 355 -0.25 11.94 23.33
CA CYS A 355 -1.65 12.05 23.73
C CYS A 355 -2.31 10.74 24.16
N ASP A 356 -1.68 9.58 23.89
CA ASP A 356 -2.12 8.28 24.39
C ASP A 356 -0.96 7.60 25.16
N ALA A 357 -1.29 6.68 26.07
CA ALA A 357 -0.29 5.94 26.85
C ALA A 357 0.45 4.87 26.03
N ASP A 358 -0.10 4.48 24.87
CA ASP A 358 0.36 3.37 24.02
C ASP A 358 1.10 3.85 22.76
N ASP A 359 1.83 4.96 22.85
CA ASP A 359 2.53 5.56 21.71
C ASP A 359 3.67 4.69 21.16
N VAL A 360 3.98 4.89 19.87
CA VAL A 360 5.22 4.38 19.30
C VAL A 360 6.39 5.17 19.87
N ILE A 361 7.34 4.46 20.47
CA ILE A 361 8.53 5.06 21.06
C ILE A 361 9.56 5.29 19.95
N VAL A 362 10.06 6.52 19.84
CA VAL A 362 11.11 6.90 18.87
C VAL A 362 12.39 7.22 19.62
N LYS A 363 13.44 6.40 19.46
CA LYS A 363 14.72 6.57 20.17
C LYS A 363 15.92 6.08 19.35
N TYR A 364 17.07 6.72 19.54
CA TYR A 364 18.33 6.20 19.01
C TYR A 364 18.70 4.87 19.67
N ALA A 365 19.13 3.90 18.86
CA ALA A 365 19.48 2.54 19.28
C ALA A 365 20.93 2.42 19.80
N GLY A 366 21.69 3.52 19.85
CA GLY A 366 23.10 3.52 20.26
C GLY A 366 24.03 2.78 19.30
N LYS A 367 23.57 2.50 18.07
CA LYS A 367 24.30 1.84 17.00
C LYS A 367 24.43 2.78 15.82
N ASN A 368 25.54 2.68 15.10
CA ASN A 368 25.71 3.33 13.80
C ASN A 368 25.57 2.28 12.71
N TYR A 369 25.07 2.73 11.57
CA TYR A 369 25.09 1.98 10.34
C TYR A 369 26.55 1.73 9.93
N THR A 370 26.98 0.48 10.00
CA THR A 370 28.27 0.05 9.44
C THR A 370 28.01 -0.34 7.99
N GLY A 371 28.57 0.43 7.05
CA GLY A 371 28.23 0.44 5.62
C GLY A 371 28.31 -0.87 4.84
N ASP A 372 28.68 -1.98 5.47
CA ASP A 372 29.02 -3.24 4.78
C ASP A 372 27.85 -4.23 4.65
N SER A 373 26.70 -3.99 5.30
CA SER A 373 25.61 -4.97 5.32
C SER A 373 24.57 -4.79 4.21
N CYS A 374 24.46 -3.59 3.62
CA CYS A 374 23.42 -3.25 2.67
C CYS A 374 23.93 -2.22 1.66
N ASP A 375 24.69 -2.68 0.68
CA ASP A 375 25.33 -1.79 -0.29
C ASP A 375 24.35 -0.77 -0.87
N TRP A 376 24.71 0.50 -0.68
CA TRP A 376 23.93 1.70 -0.94
C TRP A 376 23.94 2.06 -2.44
N ASN A 377 23.51 1.14 -3.30
CA ASN A 377 23.52 1.36 -4.74
C ASN A 377 22.10 1.48 -5.28
N PHE A 378 21.59 2.71 -5.34
CA PHE A 378 20.41 2.98 -6.16
C PHE A 378 20.80 2.84 -7.63
N PRO A 379 20.13 1.99 -8.43
CA PRO A 379 20.07 2.28 -9.85
C PRO A 379 19.40 3.66 -9.98
N PRO A 380 20.02 4.63 -10.69
CA PRO A 380 19.40 5.93 -10.88
C PRO A 380 17.99 5.73 -11.45
N LEU A 381 17.01 6.38 -10.82
CA LEU A 381 15.67 6.49 -11.37
C LEU A 381 15.78 7.11 -12.76
N ASP A 382 15.18 6.41 -13.72
CA ASP A 382 15.09 6.74 -15.14
C ASP A 382 16.17 6.15 -16.06
N THR A 383 16.24 4.82 -16.12
CA THR A 383 16.80 4.11 -17.29
C THR A 383 15.76 3.84 -18.38
N GLY A 384 14.51 4.31 -18.23
CA GLY A 384 13.53 4.25 -19.33
C GLY A 384 13.93 5.18 -20.48
N ARG A 385 14.47 6.35 -20.16
CA ARG A 385 14.95 7.33 -21.15
C ARG A 385 16.27 6.94 -21.80
N THR A 386 17.21 6.35 -21.05
CA THR A 386 18.52 5.95 -21.60
C THR A 386 18.38 4.76 -22.54
N TRP A 387 17.59 3.74 -22.20
CA TRP A 387 17.31 2.63 -23.10
C TRP A 387 16.63 3.06 -24.40
N GLY A 388 15.69 4.02 -24.33
CA GLY A 388 15.11 4.62 -25.52
C GLY A 388 16.17 5.27 -26.41
N VAL A 389 17.06 6.09 -25.84
CA VAL A 389 18.16 6.73 -26.58
C VAL A 389 19.13 5.71 -27.17
N PHE A 390 19.50 4.66 -26.42
CA PHE A 390 20.35 3.58 -26.93
C PHE A 390 19.67 2.80 -28.07
N LEU A 391 18.37 2.53 -27.99
CA LEU A 391 17.59 1.90 -29.07
C LEU A 391 17.54 2.78 -30.31
N TYR A 392 17.31 4.09 -30.16
CA TYR A 392 17.35 5.03 -31.27
C TYR A 392 18.72 5.09 -31.94
N ILE A 393 19.82 5.08 -31.16
CA ILE A 393 21.19 5.06 -31.69
C ILE A 393 21.46 3.75 -32.45
N ILE A 394 21.05 2.59 -31.91
CA ILE A 394 21.22 1.30 -32.57
C ILE A 394 20.42 1.25 -33.87
N VAL A 395 19.14 1.65 -33.85
CA VAL A 395 18.29 1.68 -35.05
C VAL A 395 18.85 2.64 -36.10
N ALA A 396 19.26 3.86 -35.71
CA ALA A 396 19.85 4.83 -36.62
C ALA A 396 21.16 4.30 -37.24
N THR A 397 22.02 3.66 -36.45
CA THR A 397 23.28 3.06 -36.93
C THR A 397 23.01 1.89 -37.88
N CYS A 398 22.03 1.03 -37.56
CA CYS A 398 21.60 -0.06 -38.43
C CYS A 398 21.03 0.46 -39.77
N LEU A 399 20.30 1.57 -39.77
CA LEU A 399 19.78 2.17 -41.00
C LEU A 399 20.90 2.84 -41.81
N LEU A 400 21.79 3.60 -41.18
CA LEU A 400 22.89 4.30 -41.85
C LEU A 400 23.93 3.34 -42.44
N CYS A 401 24.28 2.28 -41.72
CA CYS A 401 25.31 1.34 -42.15
C CYS A 401 24.71 0.14 -42.91
N GLY A 402 23.62 -0.43 -42.43
CA GLY A 402 23.05 -1.67 -42.98
C GLY A 402 22.36 -1.49 -44.33
N LEU A 403 21.60 -0.41 -44.53
CA LEU A 403 20.87 -0.18 -45.79
C LEU A 403 21.81 -0.02 -47.00
N PRO A 404 22.92 0.76 -46.95
CA PRO A 404 23.86 0.84 -48.06
C PRO A 404 24.47 -0.51 -48.43
N PHE A 405 24.85 -1.35 -47.45
CA PHE A 405 25.39 -2.68 -47.72
C PHE A 405 24.36 -3.61 -48.35
N LEU A 406 23.10 -3.55 -47.89
CA LEU A 406 21.99 -4.30 -48.48
C LEU A 406 21.72 -3.87 -49.91
N ILE A 407 21.68 -2.56 -50.18
CA ILE A 407 21.47 -2.02 -51.52
C ILE A 407 22.61 -2.45 -52.45
N VAL A 408 23.87 -2.31 -52.04
CA VAL A 408 25.03 -2.75 -52.83
C VAL A 408 25.01 -4.27 -53.06
N GLY A 409 24.64 -5.05 -52.03
CA GLY A 409 24.48 -6.50 -52.13
C GLY A 409 23.40 -6.89 -53.14
N LEU A 410 22.23 -6.27 -53.08
CA LEU A 410 21.13 -6.49 -54.02
C LEU A 410 21.48 -6.06 -55.45
N LEU A 411 22.21 -4.95 -55.61
CA LEU A 411 22.70 -4.51 -56.91
C LEU A 411 23.73 -5.49 -57.50
N ARG A 412 24.64 -6.03 -56.67
CA ARG A 412 25.58 -7.09 -57.10
C ARG A 412 24.87 -8.39 -57.44
N LEU A 413 23.84 -8.76 -56.67
CA LEU A 413 23.04 -9.96 -56.93
C LEU A 413 22.26 -9.82 -58.24
N ARG A 414 21.62 -8.67 -58.48
CA ARG A 414 20.95 -8.33 -59.75
C ARG A 414 21.91 -8.42 -60.92
N LYS A 415 23.12 -7.85 -60.79
CA LYS A 415 24.15 -7.93 -61.84
C LYS A 415 24.59 -9.38 -62.10
N LYS A 416 24.78 -10.19 -61.06
CA LYS A 416 25.10 -11.63 -61.22
C LYS A 416 23.96 -12.40 -61.88
N ILE A 417 22.70 -12.15 -61.52
CA ILE A 417 21.53 -12.80 -62.13
C ILE A 417 21.40 -12.41 -63.61
N GLN A 418 21.64 -11.15 -63.96
CA GLN A 418 21.66 -10.70 -65.37
C GLN A 418 22.77 -11.40 -66.17
N ILE A 419 23.97 -11.54 -65.61
CA ILE A 419 25.08 -12.24 -66.27
C ILE A 419 24.76 -13.74 -66.43
N TYR A 420 24.18 -14.38 -65.41
CA TYR A 420 23.74 -15.78 -65.50
C TYR A 420 22.64 -15.97 -66.55
N ARG A 421 21.63 -15.08 -66.60
CA ARG A 421 20.58 -15.13 -67.63
C ARG A 421 21.14 -14.90 -69.04
N GLY A 422 22.10 -13.99 -69.21
CA GLY A 422 22.79 -13.78 -70.48
C GLY A 422 23.58 -15.01 -70.95
N ARG A 423 24.20 -15.74 -70.03
CA ARG A 423 24.88 -17.01 -70.33
C ARG A 423 23.91 -18.14 -70.72
N THR A 424 22.78 -18.26 -70.04
CA THR A 424 21.76 -19.28 -70.38
C THR A 424 21.04 -19.03 -71.71
N VAL A 425 21.05 -17.79 -72.23
CA VAL A 425 20.56 -17.50 -73.59
C VAL A 425 21.61 -17.89 -74.62
N SER A 426 22.90 -17.64 -74.35
CA SER A 426 23.99 -18.06 -75.26
C SER A 426 24.15 -19.58 -75.39
N ASP A 427 23.79 -20.37 -74.37
CA ASP A 427 23.82 -21.84 -74.44
C ASP A 427 22.58 -22.46 -75.11
N ARG A 428 21.55 -21.67 -75.47
CA ARG A 428 20.36 -22.14 -76.20
C ARG A 428 20.40 -21.91 -77.71
N ASP A 429 21.35 -21.11 -78.20
CA ASP A 429 21.51 -20.84 -79.63
C ASP A 429 22.59 -21.75 -80.28
N GLY A 430 22.96 -22.84 -79.60
CA GLY A 430 23.78 -23.93 -80.15
C GLY A 430 22.94 -25.12 -80.59
N LEU A 431 22.03 -24.91 -81.56
CA LEU A 431 21.36 -26.00 -82.28
C LEU A 431 21.74 -25.89 -83.77
N ILE A 432 22.59 -26.82 -84.17
CA ILE A 432 23.06 -27.09 -85.52
C ILE A 432 21.96 -27.87 -86.27
N GLU A 433 21.75 -27.51 -87.54
CA GLU A 433 20.92 -28.23 -88.51
C GLU A 433 21.28 -29.73 -88.61
N ILE A 434 20.24 -30.56 -88.66
CA ILE A 434 20.12 -31.64 -89.65
C ILE A 434 18.79 -31.45 -90.37
#